data_AF-M4S0C7-F1
#
_entry.id   AF-M4S0C7-F1
#
_cell.length_a   1.000
_cell.length_b   1.000
_cell.length_c   1.000
_cell.angle_alpha   90.00
_cell.angle_beta   90.00
_cell.angle_gamma   90.00
#
_symmetry.space_group_name_H-M   'P 1'
#
loop_
_entity.id
_entity.type
_entity.pdbx_description
1 polymer ?
#
loop_
_entity_poly.entity_id
_entity_poly.type
_entity_poly.pdbx_seq_one_letter_code
_entity_poly.pdbx_strand_id
1 'polypeptide(L)' 'MVTEFFIVPYFGACLHMPPPPPNQIIHVVVNEGIELENLYDPFWFEGRLALKIIETETGLSAYSMTLHQVIPYQEP' A
#
# COMPACT_ATOMS: atom_id res chain seq x y z
N MET A 1 1.65 -5.22 14.00
CA MET A 1 2.06 -3.94 13.39
C MET A 1 2.71 -4.20 12.05
N VAL A 2 2.35 -3.42 11.02
CA VAL A 2 2.89 -3.52 9.66
C VAL A 2 3.78 -2.30 9.42
N THR A 3 5.04 -2.53 9.01
CA THR A 3 6.04 -1.47 8.79
C THR A 3 6.41 -1.26 7.33
N GLU A 4 6.04 -2.19 6.45
CA GLU A 4 6.28 -2.12 5.01
C GLU A 4 5.15 -2.83 4.28
N PHE A 5 4.59 -2.19 3.26
CA PHE A 5 3.47 -2.74 2.50
C PHE A 5 3.32 -2.07 1.12
N PHE A 6 2.50 -2.71 0.27
CA PHE A 6 2.02 -2.12 -0.96
C PHE A 6 0.58 -1.63 -0.80
N ILE A 7 0.30 -0.41 -1.26
CA ILE A 7 -1.07 0.04 -1.54
C ILE A 7 -1.41 -0.44 -2.95
N VAL A 8 -2.55 -1.12 -3.06
CA VAL A 8 -3.05 -1.75 -4.29
C VAL A 8 -4.52 -1.39 -4.51
N PRO A 9 -5.02 -1.37 -5.75
CA PRO A 9 -6.35 -0.84 -6.07
C PRO A 9 -7.50 -1.82 -5.78
N TYR A 10 -7.22 -3.09 -5.46
CA TYR A 10 -8.24 -4.09 -5.16
C TYR A 10 -7.73 -5.13 -4.17
N PHE A 11 -8.66 -5.64 -3.37
CA PHE A 11 -8.39 -6.74 -2.44
C PHE A 11 -7.99 -8.02 -3.19
N GLY A 12 -7.03 -8.78 -2.63
CA GLY A 12 -6.58 -10.05 -3.19
C GLY A 12 -5.52 -9.93 -4.30
N ALA A 13 -5.15 -8.70 -4.70
CA ALA A 13 -3.95 -8.44 -5.50
C ALA A 13 -2.73 -9.11 -4.85
N CYS A 14 -1.88 -9.74 -5.67
CA CYS A 14 -0.66 -10.45 -5.24
C CYS A 14 -0.85 -11.69 -4.35
N LEU A 15 -2.09 -12.05 -3.97
CA LEU A 15 -2.37 -13.27 -3.21
C LEU A 15 -2.90 -14.41 -4.09
N HIS A 16 -4.01 -14.15 -4.78
CA HIS A 16 -4.71 -15.16 -5.61
C HIS A 16 -4.97 -14.68 -7.02
N MET A 17 -4.92 -13.36 -7.24
CA MET A 17 -5.02 -12.74 -8.55
C MET A 17 -3.64 -12.28 -9.00
N PRO A 18 -3.40 -12.16 -10.32
CA PRO A 18 -2.16 -11.62 -10.85
C PRO A 18 -1.83 -10.26 -10.21
N PRO A 19 -0.55 -9.94 -9.98
CA PRO A 19 -0.16 -8.64 -9.46
C PRO A 19 -0.57 -7.52 -10.42
N PRO A 20 -1.00 -6.35 -9.92
CA PRO A 20 -1.21 -5.17 -10.75
C PRO A 20 0.09 -4.76 -11.48
N PRO A 21 -0.02 -4.07 -12.63
CA PRO A 21 1.11 -3.37 -13.22
C PRO A 21 1.80 -2.40 -12.22
N PRO A 22 3.12 -2.19 -12.30
CA PRO A 22 3.86 -1.37 -11.32
C PRO A 22 3.37 0.06 -11.17
N ASN A 23 2.77 0.63 -12.22
CA ASN A 23 2.17 1.97 -12.20
C ASN A 23 0.80 2.02 -11.48
N GLN A 24 0.35 0.91 -10.88
CA GLN A 24 -0.84 0.83 -10.04
C GLN A 24 -0.51 0.40 -8.61
N ILE A 25 0.78 0.37 -8.23
CA ILE A 25 1.25 -0.09 -6.92
C ILE A 25 2.07 1.03 -6.28
N ILE A 26 1.83 1.29 -4.99
CA ILE A 26 2.62 2.26 -4.20
C ILE A 26 3.32 1.53 -3.06
N HIS A 27 4.64 1.63 -2.98
CA HIS A 27 5.45 1.13 -1.87
C HIS A 27 5.42 2.09 -0.68
N VAL A 28 5.21 1.57 0.53
CA VAL A 28 5.16 2.35 1.76
C VAL A 28 6.02 1.70 2.83
N VAL A 29 6.84 2.51 3.51
CA VAL A 29 7.61 2.13 4.70
C VAL A 29 7.29 3.09 5.84
N VAL A 30 7.05 2.56 7.03
CA VAL A 30 6.61 3.28 8.23
C VAL A 30 7.41 2.79 9.44
N ASN A 31 8.14 3.70 10.09
CA ASN A 31 9.07 3.36 11.17
C ASN A 31 8.37 2.87 12.44
N GLU A 32 7.24 3.50 12.81
CA GLU A 32 6.51 3.18 14.04
C GLU A 32 5.52 2.03 13.87
N GLY A 33 5.34 1.56 12.63
CA GLY A 33 4.34 0.56 12.27
C GLY A 33 2.92 1.10 12.32
N ILE A 34 2.01 0.39 11.65
CA ILE A 34 0.57 0.70 11.65
C ILE A 34 -0.18 -0.51 12.18
N GLU A 35 -1.17 -0.26 13.02
CA GLU A 35 -2.18 -1.24 13.39
C GLU A 35 -3.30 -1.20 12.35
N LEU A 36 -3.38 -2.25 11.55
CA LEU A 36 -4.47 -2.47 10.60
C LEU A 36 -5.22 -3.71 11.11
N GLU A 37 -6.32 -3.50 11.81
CA GLU A 37 -7.08 -4.57 12.44
C GLU A 37 -7.79 -5.46 11.40
N ASN A 38 -8.30 -4.86 10.32
CA ASN A 38 -8.96 -5.57 9.24
C ASN A 38 -8.34 -5.22 7.87
N LEU A 39 -7.38 -6.03 7.42
CA LEU A 39 -6.72 -5.85 6.12
C LEU A 39 -7.64 -6.09 4.91
N TYR A 40 -8.85 -6.59 5.13
CA TYR A 40 -9.85 -6.78 4.08
C TYR A 40 -10.58 -5.48 3.73
N ASP A 41 -10.60 -4.51 4.63
CA ASP A 41 -11.29 -3.23 4.41
C ASP A 41 -10.37 -2.25 3.64
N PRO A 42 -10.93 -1.37 2.80
CA PRO A 42 -10.16 -0.31 2.17
C PRO A 42 -9.77 0.79 3.17
N PHE A 43 -8.68 1.50 2.85
CA PHE A 43 -8.16 2.60 3.66
C PHE A 43 -7.82 3.81 2.77
N TRP A 44 -7.98 5.00 3.34
CA TRP A 44 -7.37 6.22 2.84
C TRP A 44 -5.93 6.33 3.35
N PHE A 45 -5.01 6.64 2.44
CA PHE A 45 -3.61 6.89 2.74
C PHE A 45 -3.26 8.32 2.35
N GLU A 46 -2.81 9.10 3.32
CA GLU A 46 -2.34 10.47 3.09
C GLU A 46 -0.84 10.54 3.34
N GLY A 47 -0.13 11.17 2.41
CA GLY A 47 1.32 11.20 2.46
C GLY A 47 1.92 11.94 1.28
N ARG A 48 3.25 12.00 1.26
CA ARG A 48 4.00 12.53 0.12
C ARG A 48 4.30 11.41 -0.87
N LEU A 49 3.72 11.50 -2.05
CA LEU A 49 3.98 10.60 -3.17
C LEU A 49 5.27 11.00 -3.92
N ALA A 50 6.03 10.00 -4.35
CA ALA A 50 7.22 10.19 -5.18
C ALA A 50 7.28 9.12 -6.28
N LEU A 51 7.83 9.51 -7.44
CA LEU A 51 8.21 8.59 -8.51
C LEU A 51 9.49 7.86 -8.09
N LYS A 52 9.39 6.56 -7.82
CA LYS A 52 10.53 5.74 -7.42
C LYS A 52 10.24 4.29 -7.75
N ILE A 53 11.08 3.68 -8.58
CA ILE A 53 10.98 2.25 -8.86
C ILE A 53 11.54 1.49 -7.64
N ILE A 54 10.69 0.66 -7.03
CA ILE A 54 11.04 -0.19 -5.89
C ILE A 54 10.73 -1.63 -6.32
N GLU A 55 11.75 -2.49 -6.29
CA GLU A 55 11.61 -3.93 -6.46
C GLU A 55 11.81 -4.61 -5.11
N THR A 56 10.87 -5.48 -4.76
CA THR A 56 10.91 -6.30 -3.54
C THR A 56 10.64 -7.76 -3.93
N GLU A 57 10.82 -8.69 -2.99
CA GLU A 57 10.47 -10.09 -3.21
C GLU A 57 8.98 -10.30 -3.54
N THR A 58 8.10 -9.39 -3.11
CA THR A 58 6.64 -9.51 -3.26
C THR A 58 6.07 -8.71 -4.42
N GLY A 59 6.87 -7.88 -5.10
CA GLY A 59 6.40 -7.12 -6.26
C GLY A 59 7.27 -5.91 -6.65
N LEU A 60 6.90 -5.31 -7.77
CA LEU A 60 7.51 -4.12 -8.37
C LEU A 60 6.53 -2.96 -8.34
N SER A 61 6.98 -1.81 -7.83
CA SER A 61 6.20 -0.58 -7.78
C SER A 61 6.93 0.56 -8.51
N ALA A 62 6.17 1.45 -9.17
CA ALA A 62 6.71 2.67 -9.77
C ALA A 62 6.62 3.90 -8.86
N TYR A 63 5.98 3.77 -7.69
CA TYR A 63 5.69 4.87 -6.78
C TYR A 63 6.08 4.51 -5.34
N SER A 64 6.52 5.49 -4.58
CA SER A 64 6.69 5.34 -3.14
C SER A 64 5.94 6.45 -2.40
N MET A 65 5.49 6.17 -1.19
CA MET A 65 4.85 7.16 -0.33
C MET A 65 5.55 7.25 1.02
N THR A 66 5.90 8.47 1.40
CA THR A 66 6.16 8.80 2.82
C THR A 66 4.81 9.07 3.46
N LEU A 67 4.39 8.17 4.35
CA LEU A 67 3.06 8.18 4.93
C LEU A 67 2.95 9.19 6.07
N HIS A 68 1.84 9.93 6.13
CA HIS A 68 1.50 10.84 7.22
C HIS A 68 0.30 10.34 8.01
N GLN A 69 -0.71 9.77 7.35
CA GLN A 69 -1.94 9.31 8.00
C GLN A 69 -2.58 8.15 7.25
N VAL A 70 -3.24 7.26 7.99
CA VAL A 70 -4.12 6.21 7.48
C VAL A 70 -5.48 6.33 8.15
N ILE A 71 -6.55 6.23 7.37
CA ILE A 71 -7.92 6.35 7.84
C ILE A 71 -8.73 5.20 7.23
N PRO A 72 -9.53 4.45 8.02
CA PRO A 72 -10.47 3.49 7.45
C PRO A 72 -11.40 4.17 6.44
N TYR A 73 -11.61 3.54 5.28
CA TYR A 73 -12.62 4.00 4.34
C TYR A 73 -14.02 3.70 4.91
N GLN A 74 -14.95 4.66 4.80
CA GLN A 74 -16.35 4.48 5.16
C GLN A 74 -17.20 4.63 3.91
N GLU A 75 -18.12 3.68 3.69
CA GLU A 75 -19.11 3.82 2.63
C GLU A 75 -20.05 5.00 2.93
N PRO A 76 -20.43 5.79 1.91
CA PRO A 76 -21.30 6.95 2.08
C PRO A 76 -22.75 6.60 2.44
#